data_AF-X1E580-F1
#
_entry.id   AF-X1E580-F1
#
_cell.length_a   1.000
_cell.length_b   1.000
_cell.length_c   1.000
_cell.angle_alpha   90.00
_cell.angle_beta   90.00
_cell.angle_gamma   90.00
#
_symmetry.space_group_name_H-M   'P 1'
#
loop_
_entity.id
_entity.type
_entity.pdbx_description
1 polymer ?
#
loop_
_entity_poly.entity_id
_entity_poly.type
_entity_poly.pdbx_seq_one_letter_code
_entity_poly.pdbx_strand_id
1 'polypeptide(L)'
;MKFKRESIRDQIRSFQLPLYYYFEKKKYEEETLNAALYNLRSLKLSYLYNKKRNEEKLMQICLNALDFILHEILDPGKTFMADPANERNCKYCPFSYLCR
;
A
#
# COMPACT_ATOMS: atom_id res chain seq x y z
N MET A 1 14.24 -4.75 -6.19
CA MET A 1 14.12 -3.42 -5.55
C MET A 1 14.70 -3.55 -4.16
N LYS A 2 15.65 -2.69 -3.76
CA LYS A 2 16.10 -2.67 -2.36
C LYS A 2 15.02 -1.93 -1.57
N PHE A 3 14.24 -2.64 -0.76
CA PHE A 3 13.16 -2.02 0.01
C PHE A 3 13.76 -1.09 1.06
N LYS A 4 13.46 0.20 0.91
CA LYS A 4 13.66 1.23 1.92
C LYS A 4 12.29 1.79 2.28
N ARG A 5 12.09 2.14 3.54
CA ARG A 5 10.83 2.66 4.07
C ARG A 5 10.30 3.82 3.22
N GLU A 6 11.19 4.76 2.92
CA GLU A 6 10.87 5.99 2.18
C GLU A 6 10.42 5.67 0.76
N SER A 7 11.09 4.74 0.09
CA SER A 7 10.72 4.31 -1.25
C SER A 7 9.34 3.64 -1.30
N ILE A 8 9.00 2.85 -0.27
CA ILE A 8 7.66 2.24 -0.15
C ILE A 8 6.61 3.35 0.03
N ARG A 9 6.83 4.27 0.98
CA ARG A 9 5.92 5.39 1.26
C ARG A 9 5.65 6.22 0.00
N ASP A 10 6.69 6.55 -0.76
CA ASP A 10 6.57 7.50 -1.88
C ASP A 10 5.92 6.85 -3.12
N GLN A 11 6.04 5.53 -3.28
CA GLN A 11 5.55 4.81 -4.46
C GLN A 11 4.23 4.06 -4.22
N ILE A 12 3.97 3.61 -2.99
CA ILE A 12 2.79 2.82 -2.64
C ILE A 12 1.90 3.66 -1.71
N ARG A 13 0.88 4.29 -2.30
CA ARG A 13 -0.05 5.15 -1.54
C ARG A 13 -1.03 4.37 -0.65
N SER A 14 -1.37 3.15 -1.03
CA SER A 14 -2.30 2.30 -0.27
C SER A 14 -2.10 0.84 -0.63
N PHE A 15 -2.08 -0.01 0.39
CA PHE A 15 -2.11 -1.47 0.24
C PHE A 15 -3.53 -2.03 0.16
N GLN A 16 -4.55 -1.23 0.47
CA GLN A 16 -5.92 -1.70 0.64
C GLN A 16 -6.49 -2.33 -0.65
N LEU A 17 -6.48 -1.60 -1.77
CA LEU A 17 -7.00 -2.11 -3.04
C LEU A 17 -6.18 -3.30 -3.58
N PRO A 18 -4.82 -3.27 -3.60
CA PRO A 18 -4.03 -4.46 -3.94
C PRO A 18 -4.35 -5.69 -3.09
N LEU A 19 -4.54 -5.53 -1.77
CA LEU A 19 -4.84 -6.66 -0.89
C LEU A 19 -6.24 -7.23 -1.12
N TYR A 20 -7.25 -6.38 -1.29
CA TYR A 20 -8.60 -6.83 -1.66
C TYR A 20 -8.56 -7.61 -2.98
N TYR A 21 -7.83 -7.08 -3.96
CA TYR A 21 -7.61 -7.76 -5.23
C TYR A 21 -6.95 -9.14 -5.04
N TYR A 22 -5.86 -9.23 -4.27
CA TYR A 22 -5.15 -10.47 -4.01
C TYR A 22 -6.03 -11.56 -3.40
N PHE A 23 -6.88 -11.22 -2.43
CA PHE A 23 -7.76 -12.18 -1.78
C PHE A 23 -8.93 -12.60 -2.67
N GLU A 24 -9.52 -11.67 -3.42
CA GLU A 24 -10.64 -11.99 -4.30
C GLU A 24 -10.21 -12.74 -5.56
N LYS A 25 -9.04 -12.43 -6.13
CA LYS A 25 -8.55 -13.09 -7.36
C LYS A 25 -8.46 -14.62 -7.22
N LYS A 26 -8.17 -15.13 -6.02
CA LYS A 26 -8.15 -16.57 -5.72
C LYS A 26 -9.50 -17.28 -5.88
N LYS A 27 -10.61 -16.54 -5.83
CA LYS A 27 -11.96 -17.09 -6.05
C LYS A 27 -12.34 -17.11 -7.53
N TYR A 28 -11.61 -16.37 -8.37
CA TYR A 28 -11.90 -16.12 -9.78
C TYR A 28 -10.65 -16.37 -10.62
N GLU A 29 -9.95 -17.49 -10.39
CA GLU A 29 -8.63 -17.75 -10.99
C GLU A 29 -8.66 -17.74 -12.52
N GLU A 30 -9.72 -18.30 -13.12
CA GLU A 30 -9.93 -18.37 -14.57
C GLU A 30 -10.44 -17.08 -15.21
N GLU A 31 -10.90 -16.10 -14.42
CA GLU A 31 -11.48 -14.86 -14.95
C GLU A 31 -10.50 -13.70 -14.97
N THR A 32 -10.60 -12.84 -15.99
CA THR A 32 -9.88 -11.56 -15.98
C THR A 32 -10.54 -10.60 -14.99
N LEU A 33 -9.96 -10.47 -13.81
CA LEU A 33 -10.43 -9.58 -12.75
C LEU A 33 -9.55 -8.33 -12.69
N ASN A 34 -10.14 -7.15 -12.56
CA ASN A 34 -9.42 -5.93 -12.21
C ASN A 34 -10.19 -5.18 -11.12
N ALA A 35 -9.48 -4.44 -10.29
CA ALA A 35 -10.07 -3.64 -9.23
C ALA A 35 -9.88 -2.15 -9.53
N ALA A 36 -10.77 -1.31 -9.02
CA ALA A 36 -10.67 0.13 -9.20
C ALA A 36 -11.06 0.88 -7.94
N LEU A 37 -10.42 2.02 -7.72
CA LEU A 37 -10.86 3.03 -6.76
C LEU A 37 -11.88 3.93 -7.46
N TYR A 38 -13.10 3.96 -6.96
CA TYR A 38 -14.13 4.91 -7.41
C TYR A 38 -14.16 6.14 -6.51
N ASN A 39 -13.84 7.30 -7.07
CA ASN A 39 -13.93 8.56 -6.36
C ASN A 39 -15.33 9.16 -6.51
N LEU A 40 -16.14 9.15 -5.45
CA LEU A 40 -17.51 9.66 -5.46
C LEU A 40 -17.62 11.17 -5.69
N ARG A 41 -16.58 11.95 -5.34
CA ARG A 41 -16.58 13.40 -5.55
C ARG A 41 -16.36 13.75 -7.02
N SER A 42 -15.44 13.07 -7.69
CA SER A 42 -15.10 13.33 -9.09
C SER A 42 -15.81 12.40 -10.07
N LEU A 43 -16.51 11.38 -9.59
CA LEU A 43 -17.16 10.31 -10.35
C LEU A 43 -16.19 9.57 -11.29
N LYS A 44 -14.92 9.43 -10.90
CA LYS A 44 -13.87 8.79 -11.71
C LYS A 44 -13.40 7.47 -11.12
N LEU A 45 -13.21 6.48 -11.99
CA LEU A 45 -12.56 5.20 -11.69
C LEU A 45 -11.06 5.29 -11.95
N SER A 46 -10.26 4.83 -10.98
CA SER A 46 -8.82 4.61 -11.13
C SER A 46 -8.52 3.13 -10.96
N TYR A 47 -8.24 2.44 -12.06
CA TYR A 47 -7.96 1.00 -12.07
C TYR A 47 -6.60 0.69 -11.45
N LEU A 48 -6.52 -0.46 -10.76
CA LEU A 48 -5.32 -0.95 -10.10
C LEU A 48 -4.18 -1.15 -11.09
N TYR A 49 -4.49 -1.72 -12.25
CA TYR A 49 -3.57 -1.86 -13.37
C TYR A 49 -4.27 -1.57 -14.70
N ASN A 50 -3.49 -1.26 -15.73
CA ASN A 50 -3.95 -1.10 -17.10
C ASN A 50 -3.35 -2.21 -17.97
N LYS A 51 -3.87 -2.44 -19.19
CA LYS A 51 -3.40 -3.51 -20.11
C LYS A 51 -1.89 -3.51 -20.40
N LYS A 52 -1.19 -2.41 -20.11
CA LYS A 52 0.27 -2.27 -20.29
C LYS A 52 1.09 -2.71 -19.08
N ARG A 53 0.49 -2.84 -17.90
CA ARG A 53 1.16 -3.27 -16.66
C ARG A 53 0.89 -4.75 -16.39
N ASN A 54 1.96 -5.50 -16.14
CA ASN A 54 1.87 -6.87 -15.68
C ASN A 54 1.33 -6.88 -14.24
N GLU A 55 0.14 -7.45 -14.08
CA GLU A 55 -0.60 -7.59 -12.82
C GLU A 55 0.21 -8.34 -11.76
N GLU A 56 0.74 -9.52 -12.10
CA GLU A 56 1.52 -10.37 -11.19
C GLU A 56 2.72 -9.60 -10.63
N LYS A 57 3.41 -8.84 -11.50
CA LYS A 57 4.54 -8.00 -11.09
C LYS A 57 4.12 -6.89 -10.14
N LEU A 58 2.98 -6.25 -10.39
CA LEU A 58 2.44 -5.24 -9.47
C LEU A 58 2.13 -5.86 -8.12
N MET A 59 1.48 -7.03 -8.11
CA MET A 59 1.14 -7.75 -6.89
C MET A 59 2.38 -8.19 -6.12
N GLN A 60 3.40 -8.71 -6.80
CA GLN A 60 4.66 -9.06 -6.18
C GLN A 60 5.35 -7.87 -5.52
N ILE A 61 5.33 -6.68 -6.15
CA ILE A 61 5.89 -5.46 -5.56
C ILE A 61 5.12 -5.09 -4.29
N CYS A 62 3.79 -5.13 -4.33
CA CYS A 62 2.95 -4.82 -3.18
C CYS A 62 3.17 -5.80 -2.02
N LEU A 63 3.19 -7.11 -2.29
CA LEU A 63 3.38 -8.13 -1.27
C LEU A 63 4.78 -8.08 -0.64
N ASN A 64 5.83 -7.90 -1.45
CA ASN A 64 7.19 -7.77 -0.92
C ASN A 64 7.37 -6.49 -0.09
N ALA A 65 6.73 -5.38 -0.51
CA ALA A 65 6.75 -4.15 0.27
C ALA A 65 5.99 -4.32 1.60
N LEU A 66 4.86 -5.02 1.60
CA LEU A 66 4.11 -5.32 2.81
C LEU A 66 4.91 -6.22 3.76
N ASP A 67 5.54 -7.26 3.22
CA ASP A 67 6.41 -8.17 3.97
C ASP A 67 7.53 -7.40 4.69
N PHE A 68 8.20 -6.47 3.99
CA PHE A 68 9.20 -5.59 4.58
C PHE A 68 8.63 -4.75 5.75
N ILE A 69 7.45 -4.14 5.56
CA ILE A 69 6.79 -3.30 6.57
C ILE A 69 6.41 -4.14 7.80
N LEU A 70 5.91 -5.36 7.60
CA LEU A 70 5.52 -6.26 8.70
C LEU A 70 6.72 -6.72 9.51
N HIS A 71 7.82 -7.13 8.84
CA HIS A 71 9.06 -7.47 9.53
C HIS A 71 9.61 -6.29 10.34
N GLU A 72 9.53 -5.07 9.80
CA GLU A 72 9.94 -3.86 10.51
C GLU A 72 9.06 -3.55 11.73
N ILE A 73 7.74 -3.75 11.65
CA ILE A 73 6.82 -3.55 12.77
C ILE A 73 7.09 -4.55 13.90
N LEU A 74 7.51 -5.76 13.57
CA LEU A 74 7.78 -6.84 14.52
C LEU A 74 9.22 -6.84 15.05
N ASP A 75 10.10 -6.01 14.49
CA ASP A 75 11.51 -5.93 14.90
C ASP A 75 11.66 -5.11 16.19
N PRO A 76 11.99 -5.72 17.34
CA PRO A 76 12.15 -5.01 18.61
C PRO A 76 13.36 -4.06 18.60
N GLY A 77 14.30 -4.24 17.68
CA GLY A 77 15.45 -3.34 17.48
C GLY A 77 15.11 -2.06 16.73
N LYS A 78 13.87 -1.91 16.24
CA LYS A 78 13.40 -0.72 15.54
C LYS A 78 12.33 0.02 16.32
N THR A 79 12.62 1.28 16.62
CA THR A 79 11.66 2.18 17.27
C THR A 79 10.69 2.79 16.25
N PHE A 80 9.42 2.91 16.62
CA PHE A 80 8.46 3.70 15.87
C PHE A 80 8.83 5.19 15.93
N MET A 81 8.86 5.86 14.79
CA MET A 81 9.19 7.27 14.68
C MET A 81 8.13 8.01 13.88
N ALA A 82 7.98 9.31 14.18
CA ALA A 82 7.19 10.20 13.35
C ALA A 82 7.73 10.21 11.91
N ASP A 83 6.84 10.35 10.92
CA ASP A 83 7.24 10.48 9.51
C ASP A 83 7.42 11.97 9.19
N PRO A 84 8.67 12.48 9.11
CA PRO A 84 8.91 13.91 8.90
C PRO A 84 8.59 14.35 7.46
N ALA A 85 8.42 13.42 6.52
CA ALA A 85 8.22 13.77 5.12
C ALA A 85 6.82 14.29 4.80
N ASN A 86 5.85 14.09 5.70
CA ASN A 86 4.49 14.56 5.49
C ASN A 86 3.86 15.06 6.79
N GLU A 87 4.03 16.35 7.06
CA GLU A 87 3.46 17.02 8.23
C GLU A 87 1.95 16.83 8.35
N ARG A 88 1.21 16.65 7.24
CA ARG A 88 -0.24 16.41 7.31
C ARG A 88 -0.55 15.07 7.99
N ASN A 89 0.25 14.04 7.75
CA ASN A 89 0.03 12.73 8.37
C ASN A 89 0.15 12.84 9.90
N CYS A 90 1.18 13.54 10.39
CA CYS A 90 1.38 13.75 11.82
C CYS A 90 0.34 14.71 12.43
N LYS A 91 -0.06 15.76 11.70
CA LYS A 91 -1.05 16.75 12.15
C LYS A 91 -2.42 16.14 12.49
N TYR A 92 -2.84 15.14 11.74
CA TYR A 92 -4.13 14.46 11.93
C TYR A 92 -3.99 13.08 12.60
N CYS A 93 -2.79 12.72 13.08
CA CYS A 93 -2.55 11.45 13.74
C CYS A 93 -3.15 11.46 15.16
N PRO A 94 -4.00 10.48 15.53
CA PRO A 94 -4.59 10.41 16.87
C PRO A 94 -3.56 10.07 17.96
N PHE A 95 -2.36 9.63 17.59
CA PHE A 95 -1.30 9.22 18.50
C PHE A 95 -0.20 10.28 18.69
N SER A 96 -0.42 11.53 18.25
CA SER A 96 0.57 12.61 18.33
C SER A 96 1.13 12.87 19.74
N TYR A 97 0.34 12.63 20.79
CA TYR A 97 0.82 12.75 22.18
C TYR A 97 1.71 11.60 22.66
N LEU A 98 1.63 10.43 22.01
CA LEU A 98 2.41 9.24 22.32
C LEU A 98 3.68 9.11 21.45
N CYS A 99 3.64 9.68 20.25
CA CYS A 99 4.77 9.73 19.33
C CYS A 99 5.61 10.98 19.62
N ARG A 100 6.64 10.84 20.47
CA ARG A 100 7.57 11.91 20.86
C ARG A 100 8.92 11.74 20.20
#